data_AF-A0AAP2HBK8-F1
#
_entry.id   AF-A0AAP2HBK8-F1
#
_cell.length_a   1.000
_cell.length_b   1.000
_cell.length_c   1.000
_cell.angle_alpha   90.00
_cell.angle_beta   90.00
_cell.angle_gamma   90.00
#
_symmetry.space_group_name_H-M   'P 1'
#
loop_
_entity.id
_entity.type
_entity.pdbx_description
1 polymer ?
#
loop_
_entity_poly.entity_id
_entity_poly.type
_entity_poly.pdbx_seq_one_letter_code
_entity_poly.pdbx_strand_id
1 'polypeptide(L)'
;MQDKDNLLQRHWTASTPSWTGKRWLITHEHDSPRILMEVDRLMADLAKNRKDLFWRGHRRRGGEQVEACPLGRRLERCAGSFDPGTLRSCLARHTFSPYFQLLERNLDTCPIRWEGLCPENLDALNQWIDELRRQVRSEPFSKRVADHERAARKNAASLRQYLDGLFDRYAKMLVVRLDVGYRHDPAEPAVIVTDAQAKEDLTQMLGHIRKLPGQVGYVWKREYGAIKGHHTHLMVLFNGHQVREGISWGKLLGQKWQAITERGVYWNCNAHADAYRLRGCLGIGLIHHADVRLRQGLEQAAMYLAKVDYYARLVGPEIGRVFGKGVLPGRHSGRGRPRQTSPAQMPVADDPGEQGALQT
;
A
#
# COMPACT_ATOMS: atom_id res chain seq x y z
N MET A 1 -21.52 -27.48 -13.41
CA MET A 1 -21.78 -26.56 -12.27
C MET A 1 -20.49 -26.25 -11.50
N GLN A 2 -19.35 -26.09 -12.21
CA GLN A 2 -18.01 -26.07 -11.61
C GLN A 2 -17.15 -24.90 -12.14
N ASP A 3 -17.79 -23.92 -12.80
CA ASP A 3 -17.10 -22.89 -13.59
C ASP A 3 -17.40 -21.44 -13.14
N LYS A 4 -18.30 -21.24 -12.17
CA LYS A 4 -18.62 -19.90 -11.62
C LYS A 4 -17.66 -19.44 -10.50
N ASP A 5 -17.11 -20.37 -9.73
CA ASP A 5 -16.12 -20.07 -8.68
C ASP A 5 -14.76 -19.63 -9.24
N ASN A 6 -14.45 -20.02 -10.49
CA ASN A 6 -13.18 -19.71 -11.17
C ASN A 6 -13.13 -18.27 -11.72
N LEU A 7 -14.29 -17.67 -12.03
CA LEU A 7 -14.39 -16.26 -12.46
C LEU A 7 -14.16 -15.29 -11.30
N LEU A 8 -14.72 -15.57 -10.13
CA LEU A 8 -14.46 -14.78 -8.91
C LEU A 8 -12.99 -14.89 -8.48
N GLN A 9 -12.37 -16.07 -8.60
CA GLN A 9 -10.94 -16.27 -8.29
C GLN A 9 -10.03 -15.43 -9.20
N ARG A 10 -10.35 -15.32 -10.50
CA ARG A 10 -9.60 -14.50 -11.46
C ARG A 10 -9.65 -13.00 -11.13
N HIS A 11 -10.76 -12.48 -10.60
CA HIS A 11 -10.88 -11.08 -10.18
C HIS A 11 -10.04 -10.72 -8.93
N TRP A 12 -9.68 -11.71 -8.11
CA TRP A 12 -8.88 -11.49 -6.89
C TRP A 12 -7.41 -11.91 -7.01
N THR A 13 -7.03 -12.70 -8.03
CA THR A 13 -5.64 -13.19 -8.20
C THR A 13 -4.98 -12.88 -9.53
N ALA A 14 -5.71 -12.49 -10.58
CA ALA A 14 -5.12 -12.26 -11.90
C ALA A 14 -5.39 -10.84 -12.39
N SER A 15 -4.36 -10.00 -12.34
CA SER A 15 -4.24 -8.90 -13.30
C SER A 15 -2.78 -8.52 -13.47
N THR A 16 -2.06 -9.34 -14.23
CA THR A 16 -0.80 -8.93 -14.87
C THR A 16 -1.13 -7.90 -15.95
N PRO A 17 -0.41 -6.78 -16.03
CA PRO A 17 -0.66 -5.76 -17.05
C PRO A 17 -0.46 -6.36 -18.45
N SER A 18 -1.46 -6.21 -19.33
CA SER A 18 -1.33 -6.59 -20.74
C SER A 18 -1.01 -5.36 -21.58
N TRP A 19 0.14 -5.40 -22.23
CA TRP A 19 0.58 -4.40 -23.19
C TRP A 19 -0.14 -4.63 -24.52
N THR A 20 -0.89 -3.66 -25.01
CA THR A 20 -1.64 -3.79 -26.28
C THR A 20 -0.83 -3.41 -27.51
N GLY A 21 0.49 -3.19 -27.36
CA GLY A 21 1.32 -2.61 -28.40
C GLY A 21 1.27 -1.07 -28.48
N LYS A 22 0.32 -0.41 -27.79
CA LYS A 22 0.18 1.06 -27.79
C LYS A 22 -0.18 1.66 -26.42
N ARG A 23 -0.83 0.90 -25.54
CA ARG A 23 -1.18 1.33 -24.18
C ARG A 23 -1.21 0.14 -23.22
N TRP A 24 -1.11 0.42 -21.94
CA TRP A 24 -1.37 -0.57 -20.91
C TRP A 24 -2.87 -0.72 -20.70
N LEU A 25 -3.40 -1.94 -20.76
CA LEU A 25 -4.75 -2.24 -20.29
C LEU A 25 -4.71 -2.28 -18.76
N ILE A 26 -5.20 -1.21 -18.12
CA ILE A 26 -5.22 -1.06 -16.68
C ILE A 26 -6.36 -1.91 -16.12
N THR A 27 -6.02 -3.10 -15.64
CA THR A 27 -6.93 -3.95 -14.88
C THR A 27 -6.87 -3.52 -13.42
N HIS A 28 -7.79 -2.62 -13.07
CA HIS A 28 -7.77 -1.80 -11.86
C HIS A 28 -7.83 -2.61 -10.57
N GLU A 29 -6.71 -2.57 -9.83
CA GLU A 29 -6.62 -2.32 -8.37
C GLU A 29 -5.19 -2.58 -7.85
N HIS A 30 -4.42 -3.45 -8.50
CA HIS A 30 -3.03 -3.73 -8.09
C HIS A 30 -2.00 -2.78 -8.72
N ASP A 31 -2.25 -2.25 -9.92
CA ASP A 31 -1.29 -1.37 -10.62
C ASP A 31 -1.53 0.14 -10.41
N SER A 32 -2.77 0.57 -10.11
CA SER A 32 -3.02 1.97 -9.70
C SER A 32 -2.14 2.38 -8.50
N PRO A 33 -2.00 1.57 -7.43
CA PRO A 33 -1.07 1.85 -6.34
C PRO A 33 0.39 1.98 -6.81
N ARG A 34 0.83 1.18 -7.79
CA ARG A 34 2.21 1.22 -8.27
C ARG A 34 2.53 2.51 -9.03
N ILE A 35 1.65 2.95 -9.92
CA ILE A 35 1.83 4.21 -10.66
C ILE A 35 1.80 5.39 -9.68
N LEU A 36 0.82 5.43 -8.76
CA LEU A 36 0.75 6.47 -7.74
C LEU A 36 2.01 6.51 -6.85
N MET A 37 2.49 5.34 -6.42
CA MET A 37 3.74 5.22 -5.66
C MET A 37 4.96 5.67 -6.46
N GLU A 38 5.02 5.36 -7.76
CA GLU A 38 6.14 5.77 -8.61
C GLU A 38 6.14 7.29 -8.83
N VAL A 39 4.98 7.90 -9.07
CA VAL A 39 4.84 9.37 -9.18
C VAL A 39 5.33 10.05 -7.90
N ASP A 40 4.84 9.62 -6.74
CA ASP A 40 5.26 10.18 -5.45
C ASP A 40 6.76 10.01 -5.21
N ARG A 41 7.33 8.83 -5.47
CA ARG A 41 8.77 8.58 -5.32
C ARG A 41 9.60 9.43 -6.28
N LEU A 42 9.20 9.48 -7.54
CA LEU A 42 9.86 10.27 -8.58
C LEU A 42 9.91 11.74 -8.19
N MET A 43 8.76 12.31 -7.77
CA MET A 43 8.68 13.71 -7.40
C MET A 43 9.43 14.02 -6.09
N ALA A 44 9.44 13.09 -5.13
CA ALA A 44 10.25 13.20 -3.92
C ALA A 44 11.76 13.14 -4.23
N ASP A 45 12.19 12.32 -5.18
CA ASP A 45 13.58 12.26 -5.63
C ASP A 45 13.97 13.51 -6.44
N LEU A 46 13.06 14.02 -7.27
CA LEU A 46 13.22 15.29 -7.98
C LEU A 46 13.40 16.47 -7.00
N ALA A 47 12.67 16.45 -5.87
CA ALA A 47 12.83 17.45 -4.81
C ALA A 47 14.28 17.54 -4.30
N LYS A 48 14.95 16.39 -4.20
CA LYS A 48 16.30 16.24 -3.63
C LYS A 48 17.40 16.46 -4.67
N ASN A 49 17.13 16.14 -5.94
CA ASN A 49 18.08 16.26 -7.03
C ASN A 49 18.14 17.70 -7.58
N ARG A 50 19.35 18.26 -7.70
CA ARG A 50 19.59 19.63 -8.23
C ARG A 50 20.27 19.65 -9.61
N LYS A 51 20.63 18.49 -10.15
CA LYS A 51 21.36 18.36 -11.42
C LYS A 51 20.38 18.16 -12.56
N ASP A 52 20.82 18.45 -13.77
CA ASP A 52 20.05 18.14 -14.97
C ASP A 52 19.82 16.64 -15.08
N LEU A 53 18.62 16.29 -15.53
CA LEU A 53 18.24 14.90 -15.71
C LEU A 53 18.62 14.38 -17.09
N PHE A 54 18.73 15.29 -18.05
CA PHE A 54 19.02 15.05 -19.46
C PHE A 54 20.12 16.00 -19.95
N TRP A 55 21.01 15.50 -20.82
CA TRP A 55 22.09 16.29 -21.41
C TRP A 55 22.37 15.84 -22.85
N ARG A 56 23.09 16.66 -23.63
CA ARG A 56 23.55 16.29 -24.98
C ARG A 56 24.66 15.25 -24.89
N GLY A 57 24.46 14.13 -25.57
CA GLY A 57 25.45 13.07 -25.77
C GLY A 57 25.79 12.89 -27.25
N HIS A 58 26.76 12.02 -27.52
CA HIS A 58 27.23 11.74 -28.88
C HIS A 58 27.04 10.26 -29.25
N ARG A 59 26.56 10.00 -30.45
CA ARG A 59 26.41 8.64 -30.97
C ARG A 59 27.76 8.09 -31.45
N ARG A 60 27.94 6.77 -31.33
CA ARG A 60 29.16 6.07 -31.80
C ARG A 60 29.47 6.24 -33.30
N ARG A 61 28.47 6.57 -34.13
CA ARG A 61 28.61 6.74 -35.59
C ARG A 61 28.55 8.21 -36.04
N GLY A 62 28.71 9.15 -35.12
CA GLY A 62 28.47 10.58 -35.36
C GLY A 62 27.00 10.96 -35.17
N GLY A 63 26.76 12.22 -34.82
CA GLY A 63 25.44 12.77 -34.52
C GLY A 63 25.14 12.90 -33.02
N GLU A 64 24.29 13.87 -32.69
CA GLU A 64 23.85 14.15 -31.33
C GLU A 64 22.76 13.16 -30.87
N GLN A 65 22.68 12.96 -29.56
CA GLN A 65 21.60 12.25 -28.90
C GLN A 65 21.31 12.92 -27.55
N VAL A 66 20.14 12.63 -26.98
CA VAL A 66 19.86 12.98 -25.58
C VAL A 66 20.26 11.80 -24.71
N GLU A 67 21.07 12.08 -23.69
CA GLU A 67 21.40 11.14 -22.62
C GLU A 67 20.63 11.52 -21.36
N ALA A 68 20.42 10.53 -20.48
CA ALA A 68 19.66 10.72 -19.26
C ALA A 68 20.30 9.98 -18.08
N CYS A 69 20.20 10.56 -16.89
CA CYS A 69 20.56 9.86 -15.66
C CYS A 69 19.44 8.85 -15.29
N PRO A 70 19.65 7.97 -14.28
CA PRO A 70 18.61 7.04 -13.84
C PRO A 70 17.28 7.72 -13.45
N LEU A 71 17.33 8.93 -12.86
CA LEU A 71 16.15 9.70 -12.51
C LEU A 71 15.44 10.27 -13.75
N GLY A 72 16.20 10.75 -14.75
CA GLY A 72 15.64 11.19 -16.04
C GLY A 72 14.90 10.06 -16.77
N ARG A 73 15.51 8.88 -16.86
CA ARG A 73 14.85 7.69 -17.44
C ARG A 73 13.60 7.26 -16.67
N ARG A 74 13.54 7.50 -15.35
CA ARG A 74 12.34 7.23 -14.55
C ARG A 74 11.25 8.25 -14.85
N LEU A 75 11.60 9.53 -14.95
CA LEU A 75 10.68 10.60 -15.33
C LEU A 75 10.06 10.33 -16.70
N GLU A 76 10.88 10.02 -17.70
CA GLU A 76 10.44 9.68 -19.05
C GLU A 76 9.43 8.53 -19.06
N ARG A 77 9.76 7.40 -18.42
CA ARG A 77 8.84 6.25 -18.33
C ARG A 77 7.56 6.58 -17.58
N CYS A 78 7.69 7.31 -16.47
CA CYS A 78 6.54 7.67 -15.63
C CYS A 78 5.62 8.58 -16.42
N ALA A 79 6.10 9.72 -16.89
CA ALA A 79 5.30 10.72 -17.59
C ALA A 79 4.77 10.20 -18.95
N GLY A 80 5.51 9.36 -19.67
CA GLY A 80 5.03 8.75 -20.92
C GLY A 80 3.94 7.69 -20.74
N SER A 81 3.79 7.10 -19.55
CA SER A 81 2.73 6.13 -19.24
C SER A 81 1.69 6.63 -18.25
N PHE A 82 1.83 7.88 -17.78
CA PHE A 82 0.97 8.46 -16.78
C PHE A 82 -0.28 9.04 -17.42
N ASP A 83 -1.42 8.37 -17.21
CA ASP A 83 -2.73 8.80 -17.64
C ASP A 83 -3.55 9.28 -16.42
N PRO A 84 -3.44 10.58 -16.06
CA PRO A 84 -4.19 11.12 -14.94
C PRO A 84 -5.71 11.06 -15.15
N GLY A 85 -6.19 11.16 -16.40
CA GLY A 85 -7.62 11.12 -16.74
C GLY A 85 -8.24 9.77 -16.40
N THR A 86 -7.59 8.69 -16.82
CA THR A 86 -8.02 7.32 -16.46
C THR A 86 -7.94 7.10 -14.95
N LEU A 87 -6.87 7.55 -14.28
CA LEU A 87 -6.76 7.40 -12.82
C LEU A 87 -7.84 8.18 -12.08
N ARG A 88 -8.18 9.41 -12.51
CA ARG A 88 -9.29 10.20 -11.96
C ARG A 88 -10.65 9.56 -12.21
N SER A 89 -10.86 8.94 -13.37
CA SER A 89 -12.09 8.20 -13.65
C SER A 89 -12.22 6.99 -12.72
N CYS A 90 -11.17 6.20 -12.57
CA CYS A 90 -11.19 4.97 -11.80
C CYS A 90 -11.12 5.19 -10.28
N LEU A 91 -10.61 6.34 -9.84
CA LEU A 91 -10.54 6.75 -8.45
C LEU A 91 -11.29 8.07 -8.25
N ALA A 92 -12.44 8.24 -8.90
CA ALA A 92 -13.25 9.46 -8.86
C ALA A 92 -13.65 9.91 -7.45
N ARG A 93 -13.69 8.96 -6.51
CA ARG A 93 -13.98 9.20 -5.10
C ARG A 93 -12.74 9.45 -4.24
N HIS A 94 -11.58 9.70 -4.84
CA HIS A 94 -10.32 9.86 -4.11
C HIS A 94 -9.69 11.24 -4.32
N THR A 95 -9.04 11.72 -3.26
CA THR A 95 -8.07 12.81 -3.33
C THR A 95 -6.66 12.22 -3.43
N PHE A 96 -5.91 12.61 -4.47
CA PHE A 96 -4.54 12.14 -4.69
C PHE A 96 -3.50 12.91 -3.87
N SER A 97 -2.27 12.38 -3.78
CA SER A 97 -1.14 13.06 -3.13
C SER A 97 -0.84 14.44 -3.76
N PRO A 98 -0.24 15.38 -3.00
CA PRO A 98 0.20 16.65 -3.56
C PRO A 98 1.23 16.49 -4.69
N TYR A 99 2.04 15.42 -4.65
CA TYR A 99 2.99 15.11 -5.72
C TYR A 99 2.31 14.70 -7.02
N PHE A 100 1.29 13.84 -6.93
CA PHE A 100 0.46 13.48 -8.08
C PHE A 100 -0.18 14.71 -8.71
N GLN A 101 -0.86 15.53 -7.90
CA GLN A 101 -1.56 16.73 -8.37
C GLN A 101 -0.60 17.74 -9.01
N LEU A 102 0.63 17.81 -8.49
CA LEU A 102 1.68 18.68 -9.04
C LEU A 102 2.21 18.18 -10.37
N LEU A 103 2.45 16.88 -10.52
CA LEU A 103 2.87 16.34 -11.80
C LEU A 103 1.77 16.55 -12.83
N GLU A 104 0.54 16.12 -12.51
CA GLU A 104 -0.63 16.24 -13.36
C GLU A 104 -0.81 17.65 -13.94
N ARG A 105 -0.84 18.68 -13.09
CA ARG A 105 -1.08 20.07 -13.55
C ARG A 105 0.03 20.65 -14.45
N ASN A 106 1.22 20.03 -14.46
CA ASN A 106 2.35 20.47 -15.27
C ASN A 106 2.54 19.59 -16.52
N LEU A 107 1.85 18.46 -16.65
CA LEU A 107 1.99 17.62 -17.84
C LEU A 107 1.49 18.32 -19.10
N ASP A 108 0.40 19.09 -18.98
CA ASP A 108 -0.16 19.84 -20.11
C ASP A 108 0.79 20.92 -20.62
N THR A 109 1.74 21.37 -19.78
CA THR A 109 2.78 22.34 -20.14
C THR A 109 4.11 21.68 -20.50
N CYS A 110 4.18 20.35 -20.52
CA CYS A 110 5.38 19.63 -20.95
C CYS A 110 5.65 19.95 -22.43
N PRO A 111 6.83 20.50 -22.77
CA PRO A 111 7.09 21.01 -24.12
C PRO A 111 7.32 19.89 -25.16
N ILE A 112 7.34 18.63 -24.71
CA ILE A 112 7.68 17.50 -25.55
C ILE A 112 6.68 16.37 -25.41
N ARG A 113 6.56 15.59 -26.48
CA ARG A 113 6.13 14.19 -26.38
C ARG A 113 7.37 13.35 -26.11
N TRP A 114 7.29 12.45 -25.14
CA TRP A 114 8.45 11.65 -24.71
C TRP A 114 9.02 10.78 -25.85
N GLU A 115 8.19 10.35 -26.80
CA GLU A 115 8.62 9.63 -28.01
C GLU A 115 9.45 10.50 -28.98
N GLY A 116 9.38 11.83 -28.83
CA GLY A 116 10.05 12.81 -29.67
C GLY A 116 11.16 13.60 -28.94
N LEU A 117 11.68 13.08 -27.83
CA LEU A 117 12.81 13.71 -27.13
C LEU A 117 14.05 13.75 -28.03
N CYS A 118 14.56 14.94 -28.30
CA CYS A 118 15.70 15.17 -29.19
C CYS A 118 16.54 16.39 -28.72
N PRO A 119 17.77 16.55 -29.22
CA PRO A 119 18.64 17.65 -28.78
C PRO A 119 18.02 19.05 -28.96
N GLU A 120 17.13 19.24 -29.93
CA GLU A 120 16.47 20.51 -30.25
C GLU A 120 15.48 20.96 -29.17
N ASN A 121 14.85 20.02 -28.45
CA ASN A 121 13.86 20.31 -27.42
C ASN A 121 14.38 20.09 -25.98
N LEU A 122 15.67 19.74 -25.84
CA LEU A 122 16.32 19.46 -24.56
C LEU A 122 16.27 20.64 -23.60
N ASP A 123 16.56 21.86 -24.08
CA ASP A 123 16.60 23.05 -23.23
C ASP A 123 15.22 23.37 -22.67
N ALA A 124 14.18 23.25 -23.50
CA ALA A 124 12.79 23.42 -23.07
C ALA A 124 12.39 22.34 -22.04
N LEU A 125 12.78 21.07 -22.25
CA LEU A 125 12.54 20.00 -21.28
C LEU A 125 13.23 20.30 -19.94
N ASN A 126 14.51 20.69 -19.95
CA ASN A 126 15.25 20.98 -18.73
C ASN A 126 14.65 22.18 -17.99
N GLN A 127 14.21 23.24 -18.70
CA GLN A 127 13.48 24.37 -18.10
C GLN A 127 12.16 23.93 -17.45
N TRP A 128 11.40 23.03 -18.09
CA TRP A 128 10.18 22.48 -17.52
C TRP A 128 10.46 21.64 -16.26
N ILE A 129 11.54 20.85 -16.25
CA ILE A 129 11.98 20.09 -15.07
C ILE A 129 12.41 21.01 -13.94
N ASP A 130 13.09 22.12 -14.25
CA ASP A 130 13.49 23.13 -13.27
C ASP A 130 12.28 23.83 -12.65
N GLU A 131 11.26 24.13 -13.43
CA GLU A 131 10.02 24.69 -12.92
C GLU A 131 9.28 23.71 -11.99
N LEU A 132 9.20 22.42 -12.38
CA LEU A 132 8.71 21.36 -11.49
C LEU A 132 9.50 21.30 -10.18
N ARG A 133 10.83 21.33 -10.26
CA ARG A 133 11.73 21.30 -9.12
C ARG A 133 11.52 22.52 -8.21
N ARG A 134 11.36 23.71 -8.78
CA ARG A 134 11.05 24.95 -8.06
C ARG A 134 9.73 24.83 -7.29
N GLN A 135 8.69 24.32 -7.92
CA GLN A 135 7.39 24.12 -7.29
C GLN A 135 7.43 23.09 -6.15
N VAL A 136 8.06 21.92 -6.39
CA VAL A 136 8.22 20.85 -5.39
C VAL A 136 8.98 21.34 -4.15
N ARG A 137 10.00 22.19 -4.33
CA ARG A 137 10.87 22.65 -3.24
C ARG A 137 10.33 23.86 -2.48
N SER A 138 9.21 24.42 -2.93
CA SER A 138 8.60 25.58 -2.26
C SER A 138 8.13 25.22 -0.85
N GLU A 139 8.26 26.17 0.08
CA GLU A 139 7.78 26.00 1.46
C GLU A 139 6.27 25.71 1.50
N PRO A 140 5.39 26.40 0.73
CA PRO A 140 3.97 26.07 0.71
C PRO A 140 3.71 24.64 0.23
N PHE A 141 4.46 24.15 -0.76
CA PHE A 141 4.31 22.77 -1.24
C PHE A 141 4.75 21.76 -0.17
N SER A 142 5.88 22.01 0.48
CA SER A 142 6.40 21.16 1.56
C SER A 142 5.41 21.05 2.72
N LYS A 143 4.77 22.17 3.08
CA LYS A 143 3.70 22.19 4.09
C LYS A 143 2.49 21.34 3.65
N ARG A 144 2.03 21.47 2.40
CA ARG A 144 0.93 20.65 1.87
C ARG A 144 1.24 19.16 1.91
N VAL A 145 2.45 18.75 1.55
CA VAL A 145 2.89 17.34 1.66
C VAL A 145 2.85 16.88 3.12
N ALA A 146 3.40 17.66 4.04
CA ALA A 146 3.42 17.32 5.47
C ALA A 146 2.01 17.20 6.06
N ASP A 147 1.09 18.10 5.70
CA ASP A 147 -0.30 18.07 6.14
C ASP A 147 -1.04 16.86 5.56
N HIS A 148 -0.80 16.53 4.28
CA HIS A 148 -1.39 15.37 3.62
C HIS A 148 -0.92 14.05 4.26
N GLU A 149 0.37 13.95 4.62
CA GLU A 149 0.97 12.78 5.24
C GLU A 149 0.59 12.60 6.72
N ARG A 150 0.20 13.67 7.41
CA ARG A 150 -0.02 13.67 8.86
C ARG A 150 -0.98 12.58 9.31
N ALA A 151 -2.11 12.42 8.62
CA ALA A 151 -3.12 11.42 8.96
C ALA A 151 -2.59 9.99 8.79
N ALA A 152 -1.95 9.70 7.65
CA ALA A 152 -1.37 8.39 7.36
C ALA A 152 -0.25 8.04 8.37
N ARG A 153 0.65 8.99 8.67
CA ARG A 153 1.72 8.83 9.67
C ARG A 153 1.17 8.59 11.08
N LYS A 154 0.13 9.34 11.47
CA LYS A 154 -0.52 9.15 12.78
C LYS A 154 -1.17 7.77 12.89
N ASN A 155 -1.90 7.34 11.86
CA ASN A 155 -2.53 6.03 11.82
C ASN A 155 -1.49 4.90 11.87
N ALA A 156 -0.42 5.03 11.09
CA ALA A 156 0.73 4.13 11.08
C ALA A 156 1.40 4.01 12.45
N ALA A 157 1.77 5.13 13.07
CA ALA A 157 2.40 5.13 14.38
C ALA A 157 1.49 4.53 15.47
N SER A 158 0.20 4.90 15.46
CA SER A 158 -0.78 4.36 16.40
C SER A 158 -1.03 2.86 16.20
N LEU A 159 -0.97 2.39 14.96
CA LEU A 159 -1.10 0.98 14.63
C LEU A 159 0.11 0.16 15.08
N ARG A 160 1.33 0.66 14.87
CA ARG A 160 2.54 0.02 15.38
C ARG A 160 2.49 -0.14 16.90
N GLN A 161 2.22 0.97 17.62
CA GLN A 161 2.06 0.94 19.08
C GLN A 161 0.98 -0.04 19.55
N TYR A 162 -0.10 -0.15 18.78
CA TYR A 162 -1.17 -1.11 19.07
C TYR A 162 -0.70 -2.56 18.91
N LEU A 163 0.00 -2.89 17.83
CA LEU A 163 0.52 -4.24 17.60
C LEU A 163 1.61 -4.61 18.61
N ASP A 164 2.52 -3.70 18.91
CA ASP A 164 3.56 -3.90 19.92
C ASP A 164 2.94 -4.15 21.29
N GLY A 165 1.97 -3.31 21.70
CA GLY A 165 1.26 -3.50 22.98
C GLY A 165 0.47 -4.81 23.07
N LEU A 166 0.05 -5.39 21.93
CA LEU A 166 -0.53 -6.73 21.91
C LEU A 166 0.55 -7.81 22.06
N PHE A 167 1.69 -7.71 21.37
CA PHE A 167 2.80 -8.65 21.55
C PHE A 167 3.39 -8.58 22.96
N ASP A 168 3.37 -7.43 23.63
CA ASP A 168 3.76 -7.25 25.03
C ASP A 168 2.86 -8.00 26.02
N ARG A 169 1.68 -8.46 25.58
CA ARG A 169 0.74 -9.26 26.39
C ARG A 169 0.68 -10.72 25.99
N TYR A 170 0.67 -10.98 24.68
CA TYR A 170 0.46 -12.31 24.15
C TYR A 170 1.76 -12.84 23.55
N ALA A 171 2.28 -13.95 24.09
CA ALA A 171 3.53 -14.54 23.61
C ALA A 171 3.43 -15.04 22.16
N LYS A 172 2.21 -15.36 21.70
CA LYS A 172 1.89 -15.65 20.30
C LYS A 172 0.48 -15.15 19.97
N MET A 173 0.32 -14.66 18.74
CA MET A 173 -0.97 -14.25 18.19
C MET A 173 -1.28 -15.05 16.94
N LEU A 174 -2.54 -15.44 16.77
CA LEU A 174 -3.04 -15.91 15.48
C LEU A 174 -3.60 -14.70 14.72
N VAL A 175 -2.98 -14.36 13.60
CA VAL A 175 -3.41 -13.28 12.72
C VAL A 175 -4.22 -13.84 11.58
N VAL A 176 -5.46 -13.40 11.47
CA VAL A 176 -6.39 -13.76 10.39
C VAL A 176 -6.68 -12.52 9.56
N ARG A 177 -6.35 -12.55 8.27
CA ARG A 177 -6.66 -11.47 7.34
C ARG A 177 -7.76 -11.91 6.38
N LEU A 178 -8.76 -11.05 6.23
CA LEU A 178 -9.92 -11.25 5.39
C LEU A 178 -10.15 -9.98 4.57
N ASP A 179 -10.23 -10.09 3.26
CA ASP A 179 -10.65 -8.99 2.42
C ASP A 179 -12.11 -9.23 2.05
N VAL A 180 -13.01 -8.31 2.41
CA VAL A 180 -14.45 -8.45 2.20
C VAL A 180 -14.98 -7.37 1.28
N GLY A 181 -16.01 -7.69 0.51
CA GLY A 181 -16.66 -6.74 -0.38
C GLY A 181 -18.06 -7.21 -0.75
N TYR A 182 -18.61 -6.63 -1.80
CA TYR A 182 -19.94 -6.96 -2.30
C TYR A 182 -19.82 -7.63 -3.67
N ARG A 183 -20.70 -8.59 -3.93
CA ARG A 183 -20.79 -9.21 -5.25
C ARG A 183 -21.16 -8.14 -6.28
N HIS A 184 -20.41 -8.12 -7.36
CA HIS A 184 -20.75 -7.39 -8.57
C HIS A 184 -21.02 -8.44 -9.65
N ASP A 185 -22.29 -8.71 -9.97
CA ASP A 185 -22.65 -9.57 -11.10
C ASP A 185 -22.93 -8.68 -12.32
N PRO A 186 -22.15 -8.78 -13.41
CA PRO A 186 -22.42 -8.03 -14.63
C PRO A 186 -23.77 -8.33 -15.27
N ALA A 187 -24.37 -9.49 -14.95
CA ALA A 187 -25.66 -9.92 -15.49
C ALA A 187 -26.87 -9.43 -14.69
N GLU A 188 -26.67 -8.86 -13.49
CA GLU A 188 -27.73 -8.29 -12.66
C GLU A 188 -27.64 -6.76 -12.62
N PRO A 189 -28.76 -6.05 -12.39
CA PRO A 189 -28.72 -4.61 -12.16
C PRO A 189 -27.76 -4.29 -11.02
N ALA A 190 -26.81 -3.38 -11.27
CA ALA A 190 -25.81 -3.02 -10.27
C ALA A 190 -26.49 -2.44 -9.02
N VAL A 191 -26.58 -3.25 -7.95
CA VAL A 191 -27.05 -2.74 -6.68
C VAL A 191 -25.93 -1.95 -6.03
N ILE A 192 -26.01 -0.64 -6.15
CA ILE A 192 -25.01 0.28 -5.61
C ILE A 192 -25.13 0.26 -4.08
N VAL A 193 -24.10 -0.27 -3.42
CA VAL A 193 -23.96 -0.17 -1.98
C VAL A 193 -23.57 1.27 -1.63
N THR A 194 -24.34 1.91 -0.76
CA THR A 194 -24.09 3.29 -0.33
C THR A 194 -23.02 3.35 0.76
N ASP A 195 -22.47 4.54 1.00
CA ASP A 195 -21.50 4.77 2.09
C ASP A 195 -22.08 4.38 3.46
N ALA A 196 -23.35 4.73 3.68
CA ALA A 196 -24.08 4.43 4.90
C ALA A 196 -24.29 2.92 5.08
N GLN A 197 -24.72 2.22 4.03
CA GLN A 197 -24.89 0.76 4.08
C GLN A 197 -23.56 0.06 4.36
N ALA A 198 -22.50 0.42 3.63
CA ALA A 198 -21.18 -0.18 3.83
C ALA A 198 -20.60 0.08 5.23
N LYS A 199 -20.93 1.24 5.82
CA LYS A 199 -20.57 1.58 7.20
C LYS A 199 -21.37 0.75 8.22
N GLU A 200 -22.66 0.56 7.98
CA GLU A 200 -23.53 -0.23 8.85
C GLU A 200 -23.13 -1.71 8.85
N ASP A 201 -22.93 -2.30 7.67
CA ASP A 201 -22.48 -3.69 7.53
C ASP A 201 -21.16 -3.95 8.26
N LEU A 202 -20.20 -3.04 8.11
CA LEU A 202 -18.93 -3.12 8.83
C LEU A 202 -19.14 -2.96 10.34
N THR A 203 -20.06 -2.10 10.78
CA THR A 203 -20.36 -1.91 12.20
C THR A 203 -20.92 -3.20 12.82
N GLN A 204 -21.83 -3.88 12.13
CA GLN A 204 -22.34 -5.19 12.54
C GLN A 204 -21.23 -6.25 12.57
N MET A 205 -20.36 -6.29 11.55
CA MET A 205 -19.23 -7.22 11.48
C MET A 205 -18.25 -7.01 12.65
N LEU A 206 -17.89 -5.76 12.95
CA LEU A 206 -17.04 -5.41 14.09
C LEU A 206 -17.74 -5.75 15.42
N GLY A 207 -19.06 -5.59 15.51
CA GLY A 207 -19.86 -6.02 16.65
C GLY A 207 -19.76 -7.52 16.91
N HIS A 208 -19.77 -8.33 15.85
CA HIS A 208 -19.54 -9.78 15.94
C HIS A 208 -18.09 -10.11 16.32
N ILE A 209 -17.09 -9.51 15.65
CA ILE A 209 -15.67 -9.78 15.91
C ILE A 209 -15.31 -9.57 17.39
N ARG A 210 -15.82 -8.49 18.02
CA ARG A 210 -15.56 -8.19 19.44
C ARG A 210 -16.09 -9.25 20.41
N LYS A 211 -17.03 -10.09 19.99
CA LYS A 211 -17.63 -11.14 20.81
C LYS A 211 -17.00 -12.52 20.57
N LEU A 212 -16.04 -12.63 19.64
CA LEU A 212 -15.41 -13.91 19.33
C LEU A 212 -14.48 -14.37 20.47
N PRO A 213 -14.50 -15.67 20.81
CA PRO A 213 -13.65 -16.19 21.86
C PRO A 213 -12.17 -16.07 21.48
N GLY A 214 -11.35 -15.64 22.43
CA GLY A 214 -9.92 -15.47 22.24
C GLY A 214 -9.53 -14.31 21.31
N GLN A 215 -10.47 -13.49 20.85
CA GLN A 215 -10.18 -12.27 20.11
C GLN A 215 -9.51 -11.25 21.04
N VAL A 216 -8.39 -10.68 20.59
CA VAL A 216 -7.59 -9.72 21.38
C VAL A 216 -7.39 -8.39 20.67
N GLY A 217 -7.55 -8.39 19.35
CA GLY A 217 -7.47 -7.16 18.57
C GLY A 217 -8.06 -7.28 17.18
N TYR A 218 -8.24 -6.13 16.54
CA TYR A 218 -8.59 -6.08 15.12
C TYR A 218 -8.11 -4.77 14.51
N VAL A 219 -7.96 -4.77 13.19
CA VAL A 219 -7.65 -3.62 12.34
C VAL A 219 -8.56 -3.71 11.12
N TRP A 220 -9.02 -2.58 10.62
CA TRP A 220 -9.83 -2.52 9.42
C TRP A 220 -9.56 -1.28 8.59
N LYS A 221 -9.76 -1.41 7.28
CA LYS A 221 -9.59 -0.34 6.29
C LYS A 221 -10.67 -0.47 5.23
N ARG A 222 -11.50 0.56 5.08
CA ARG A 222 -12.49 0.71 4.01
C ARG A 222 -11.83 1.37 2.80
N GLU A 223 -12.17 0.85 1.64
CA GLU A 223 -11.71 1.30 0.33
C GLU A 223 -12.90 1.30 -0.65
N TYR A 224 -12.68 1.92 -1.80
CA TYR A 224 -13.64 1.93 -2.90
C TYR A 224 -12.90 1.76 -4.22
N GLY A 225 -13.20 0.70 -4.95
CA GLY A 225 -12.73 0.51 -6.32
C GLY A 225 -13.82 0.88 -7.31
N ALA A 226 -13.48 1.44 -8.47
CA ALA A 226 -14.47 1.69 -9.52
C ALA A 226 -15.21 0.41 -9.95
N ILE A 227 -14.54 -0.75 -9.90
CA ILE A 227 -15.12 -2.05 -10.26
C ILE A 227 -15.63 -2.78 -9.01
N LYS A 228 -14.79 -2.95 -7.97
CA LYS A 228 -15.21 -3.69 -6.76
C LYS A 228 -16.21 -2.93 -5.89
N GLY A 229 -16.41 -1.65 -6.13
CA GLY A 229 -17.18 -0.78 -5.23
C GLY A 229 -16.57 -0.77 -3.83
N HIS A 230 -17.43 -0.68 -2.82
CA HIS A 230 -17.01 -0.75 -1.42
C HIS A 230 -16.38 -2.10 -1.09
N HIS A 231 -15.21 -2.05 -0.47
CA HIS A 231 -14.58 -3.22 0.12
C HIS A 231 -13.82 -2.84 1.39
N THR A 232 -13.58 -3.82 2.24
CA THR A 232 -12.91 -3.63 3.52
C THR A 232 -11.85 -4.71 3.72
N HIS A 233 -10.63 -4.28 3.99
CA HIS A 233 -9.58 -5.15 4.52
C HIS A 233 -9.76 -5.28 6.03
N LEU A 234 -9.87 -6.51 6.52
CA LEU A 234 -9.99 -6.86 7.93
C LEU A 234 -8.79 -7.67 8.36
N MET A 235 -8.24 -7.35 9.53
CA MET A 235 -7.24 -8.16 10.21
C MET A 235 -7.72 -8.39 11.63
N VAL A 236 -7.99 -9.64 11.99
CA VAL A 236 -8.43 -10.05 13.31
C VAL A 236 -7.27 -10.76 14.01
N LEU A 237 -7.01 -10.35 15.24
CA LEU A 237 -5.92 -10.85 16.08
C LEU A 237 -6.53 -11.66 17.21
N PHE A 238 -6.12 -12.92 17.33
CA PHE A 238 -6.52 -13.82 18.42
C PHE A 238 -5.33 -14.18 19.30
N ASN A 239 -5.59 -14.52 20.56
CA ASN A 239 -4.62 -15.13 21.44
C ASN A 239 -4.23 -16.51 20.90
N GLY A 240 -3.00 -16.65 20.39
CA GLY A 240 -2.50 -17.88 19.77
C GLY A 240 -2.29 -19.05 20.74
N HIS A 241 -2.46 -18.83 22.05
CA HIS A 241 -2.54 -19.93 23.03
C HIS A 241 -3.92 -20.58 23.08
N GLN A 242 -4.98 -19.81 22.86
CA GLN A 242 -6.37 -20.28 22.94
C GLN A 242 -6.88 -20.74 21.58
N VAL A 243 -6.40 -20.11 20.51
CA VAL A 243 -6.96 -20.24 19.17
C VAL A 243 -5.88 -20.65 18.17
N ARG A 244 -6.25 -21.58 17.26
CA ARG A 244 -5.42 -22.07 16.14
C ARG A 244 -6.24 -22.03 14.84
N GLU A 245 -5.67 -22.54 13.75
CA GLU A 245 -6.33 -22.72 12.45
C GLU A 245 -6.83 -21.43 11.77
N GLY A 246 -5.90 -20.58 11.33
CA GLY A 246 -6.25 -19.31 10.68
C GLY A 246 -7.15 -19.45 9.44
N ILE A 247 -7.06 -20.57 8.71
CA ILE A 247 -7.93 -20.83 7.55
C ILE A 247 -9.38 -21.01 7.98
N SER A 248 -9.63 -21.85 8.99
CA SER A 248 -10.96 -22.11 9.56
C SER A 248 -11.61 -20.81 10.06
N TRP A 249 -10.84 -19.98 10.78
CA TRP A 249 -11.32 -18.67 11.23
C TRP A 249 -11.62 -17.70 10.09
N GLY A 250 -10.77 -17.65 9.06
CA GLY A 250 -11.02 -16.84 7.88
C GLY A 250 -12.33 -17.24 7.17
N LYS A 251 -12.61 -18.56 7.09
CA LYS A 251 -13.87 -19.07 6.53
C LYS A 251 -15.08 -18.66 7.38
N LEU A 252 -15.00 -18.82 8.72
CA LEU A 252 -16.08 -18.43 9.64
C LEU A 252 -16.41 -16.94 9.56
N LEU A 253 -15.38 -16.09 9.56
CA LEU A 253 -15.53 -14.63 9.41
C LEU A 253 -16.12 -14.27 8.05
N GLY A 254 -15.67 -14.93 6.97
CA GLY A 254 -16.20 -14.75 5.62
C GLY A 254 -17.68 -15.13 5.50
N GLN A 255 -18.07 -16.27 6.05
CA GLN A 255 -19.48 -16.70 6.11
C GLN A 255 -20.33 -15.72 6.92
N LYS A 256 -19.78 -15.17 8.02
CA LYS A 256 -20.50 -14.14 8.78
C LYS A 256 -20.71 -12.86 7.96
N TRP A 257 -19.71 -12.43 7.19
CA TRP A 257 -19.86 -11.29 6.28
C TRP A 257 -20.97 -11.52 5.25
N GLN A 258 -21.01 -12.71 4.65
CA GLN A 258 -22.08 -13.11 3.73
C GLN A 258 -23.45 -13.08 4.41
N ALA A 259 -23.56 -13.54 5.65
CA ALA A 259 -24.83 -13.50 6.39
C ALA A 259 -25.27 -12.07 6.77
N ILE A 260 -24.34 -11.14 7.02
CA ILE A 260 -24.67 -9.73 7.32
C ILE A 260 -25.19 -9.01 6.08
N THR A 261 -24.62 -9.31 4.92
CA THR A 261 -24.82 -8.51 3.71
C THR A 261 -25.71 -9.17 2.67
N GLU A 262 -25.95 -10.49 2.79
CA GLU A 262 -26.62 -11.43 1.87
C GLU A 262 -25.98 -11.56 0.47
N ARG A 263 -25.29 -10.51 0.03
CA ARG A 263 -24.60 -10.37 -1.26
C ARG A 263 -23.07 -10.28 -1.10
N GLY A 264 -22.56 -10.46 0.10
CA GLY A 264 -21.14 -10.31 0.41
C GLY A 264 -20.28 -11.35 -0.30
N VAL A 265 -19.05 -10.94 -0.60
CA VAL A 265 -17.98 -11.83 -1.02
C VAL A 265 -16.78 -11.61 -0.11
N TYR A 266 -15.92 -12.62 0.01
CA TYR A 266 -14.72 -12.52 0.82
C TYR A 266 -13.55 -13.29 0.21
N TRP A 267 -12.35 -12.86 0.55
CA TRP A 267 -11.09 -13.49 0.24
C TRP A 267 -10.35 -13.82 1.54
N ASN A 268 -10.19 -15.11 1.81
CA ASN A 268 -9.49 -15.59 2.99
C ASN A 268 -7.97 -15.62 2.73
N CYS A 269 -7.25 -14.57 3.13
CA CYS A 269 -5.82 -14.50 2.89
C CYS A 269 -5.03 -15.65 3.53
N ASN A 270 -5.50 -16.18 4.67
CA ASN A 270 -4.84 -17.28 5.37
C ASN A 270 -4.84 -18.59 4.57
N ALA A 271 -5.81 -18.80 3.69
CA ALA A 271 -5.82 -19.94 2.76
C ALA A 271 -4.71 -19.85 1.69
N HIS A 272 -4.08 -18.68 1.55
CA HIS A 272 -3.05 -18.39 0.56
C HIS A 272 -1.71 -17.97 1.21
N ALA A 273 -1.45 -18.42 2.45
CA ALA A 273 -0.26 -18.07 3.21
C ALA A 273 1.05 -18.32 2.45
N ASP A 274 1.11 -19.40 1.67
CA ASP A 274 2.31 -19.78 0.92
C ASP A 274 2.72 -18.74 -0.12
N ALA A 275 1.75 -18.08 -0.78
CA ALA A 275 2.03 -17.01 -1.73
C ALA A 275 2.72 -15.81 -1.06
N TYR A 276 2.33 -15.46 0.17
CA TYR A 276 2.99 -14.40 0.94
C TYR A 276 4.38 -14.81 1.41
N ARG A 277 4.57 -16.09 1.75
CA ARG A 277 5.87 -16.64 2.12
C ARG A 277 6.86 -16.55 0.97
N LEU A 278 6.47 -16.97 -0.22
CA LEU A 278 7.31 -16.89 -1.43
C LEU A 278 7.70 -15.45 -1.78
N ARG A 279 6.84 -14.47 -1.47
CA ARG A 279 7.12 -13.04 -1.67
C ARG A 279 7.94 -12.40 -0.52
N GLY A 280 8.31 -13.17 0.51
CA GLY A 280 9.08 -12.67 1.66
C GLY A 280 8.30 -11.72 2.57
N CYS A 281 6.97 -11.69 2.50
CA CYS A 281 6.12 -10.73 3.22
C CYS A 281 5.05 -11.42 4.10
N LEU A 282 5.30 -12.66 4.53
CA LEU A 282 4.36 -13.41 5.37
C LEU A 282 4.16 -12.71 6.72
N GLY A 283 2.91 -12.28 6.98
CA GLY A 283 2.49 -11.59 8.21
C GLY A 283 1.16 -12.09 8.76
N ILE A 284 0.73 -13.28 8.35
CA ILE A 284 -0.54 -13.91 8.74
C ILE A 284 -0.28 -15.31 9.29
N GLY A 285 -1.24 -15.87 10.02
CA GLY A 285 -1.08 -17.14 10.71
C GLY A 285 -0.55 -16.96 12.13
N LEU A 286 0.05 -18.02 12.69
CA LEU A 286 0.54 -17.99 14.07
C LEU A 286 1.90 -17.28 14.12
N ILE A 287 1.98 -16.19 14.89
CA ILE A 287 3.18 -15.35 15.01
C ILE A 287 3.59 -15.31 16.48
N HIS A 288 4.81 -15.75 16.77
CA HIS A 288 5.41 -15.65 18.09
C HIS A 288 6.04 -14.28 18.29
N HIS A 289 6.00 -13.73 19.50
CA HIS A 289 6.52 -12.39 19.81
C HIS A 289 8.02 -12.22 19.52
N ALA A 290 8.78 -13.32 19.58
CA ALA A 290 10.21 -13.36 19.26
C ALA A 290 10.51 -13.57 17.76
N ASP A 291 9.49 -13.87 16.93
CA ASP A 291 9.68 -14.03 15.50
C ASP A 291 9.72 -12.66 14.81
N VAL A 292 10.93 -12.11 14.70
CA VAL A 292 11.18 -10.78 14.12
C VAL A 292 10.70 -10.72 12.66
N ARG A 293 10.88 -11.78 11.88
CA ARG A 293 10.53 -11.78 10.45
C ARG A 293 9.02 -11.75 10.24
N LEU A 294 8.28 -12.62 10.94
CA LEU A 294 6.82 -12.62 10.84
C LEU A 294 6.20 -11.37 11.45
N ARG A 295 6.80 -10.79 12.50
CA ARG A 295 6.38 -9.49 13.05
C ARG A 295 6.57 -8.36 12.04
N GLN A 296 7.71 -8.31 11.35
CA GLN A 296 7.94 -7.33 10.29
C GLN A 296 6.95 -7.53 9.13
N GLY A 297 6.66 -8.76 8.73
CA GLY A 297 5.64 -9.06 7.72
C GLY A 297 4.24 -8.60 8.14
N LEU A 298 3.87 -8.83 9.40
CA LEU A 298 2.62 -8.35 9.99
C LEU A 298 2.56 -6.82 10.00
N GLU A 299 3.60 -6.17 10.49
CA GLU A 299 3.71 -4.71 10.47
C GLU A 299 3.59 -4.17 9.05
N GLN A 300 4.28 -4.77 8.08
CA GLN A 300 4.20 -4.35 6.68
C GLN A 300 2.78 -4.48 6.13
N ALA A 301 2.12 -5.61 6.37
CA ALA A 301 0.74 -5.85 5.92
C ALA A 301 -0.25 -4.87 6.59
N ALA A 302 -0.10 -4.62 7.89
CA ALA A 302 -0.97 -3.72 8.63
C ALA A 302 -0.71 -2.25 8.24
N MET A 303 0.55 -1.87 8.04
CA MET A 303 0.97 -0.52 7.63
C MET A 303 0.57 -0.21 6.19
N TYR A 304 0.52 -1.22 5.32
CA TYR A 304 -0.02 -1.06 3.97
C TYR A 304 -1.45 -0.48 4.02
N LEU A 305 -2.30 -1.00 4.91
CA LEU A 305 -3.67 -0.50 5.12
C LEU A 305 -3.74 0.98 5.57
N ALA A 306 -2.71 1.45 6.28
CA ALA A 306 -2.62 2.84 6.73
C ALA A 306 -1.98 3.77 5.67
N LYS A 307 -1.16 3.23 4.75
CA LYS A 307 -0.36 3.99 3.79
C LYS A 307 -1.09 4.26 2.47
N VAL A 308 -2.07 3.44 2.08
CA VAL A 308 -2.88 3.67 0.86
C VAL A 308 -3.54 5.05 0.88
N ASP A 309 -3.98 5.53 2.06
CA ASP A 309 -4.57 6.87 2.27
C ASP A 309 -3.65 8.06 1.98
N TYR A 310 -2.35 7.82 1.83
CA TYR A 310 -1.42 8.85 1.39
C TYR A 310 -1.52 9.08 -0.12
N TYR A 311 -1.56 8.01 -0.91
CA TYR A 311 -1.49 8.14 -2.37
C TYR A 311 -2.85 8.48 -2.97
N ALA A 312 -3.92 7.85 -2.47
CA ALA A 312 -5.29 8.11 -2.85
C ALA A 312 -6.18 7.94 -1.62
N ARG A 313 -6.73 9.04 -1.12
CA ARG A 313 -7.60 9.05 0.05
C ARG A 313 -9.05 9.04 -0.39
N LEU A 314 -9.81 8.03 0.03
CA LEU A 314 -11.25 7.97 -0.19
C LEU A 314 -11.95 9.14 0.53
N VAL A 315 -12.75 9.90 -0.20
CA VAL A 315 -13.49 11.07 0.29
C VAL A 315 -14.97 10.97 -0.09
N GLY A 316 -15.83 11.52 0.76
CA GLY A 316 -17.27 11.55 0.55
C GLY A 316 -17.99 12.10 1.78
N PRO A 317 -19.19 12.67 1.63
CA PRO A 317 -19.92 13.31 2.74
C PRO A 317 -20.27 12.31 3.86
N GLU A 318 -20.61 11.07 3.52
CA GLU A 318 -21.03 10.04 4.48
C GLU A 318 -19.99 8.93 4.70
N ILE A 319 -18.80 9.06 4.10
CA ILE A 319 -17.76 8.03 4.20
C ILE A 319 -17.29 7.84 5.64
N GLY A 320 -17.30 8.90 6.45
CA GLY A 320 -16.85 8.88 7.83
C GLY A 320 -15.41 8.35 7.96
N ARG A 321 -15.17 7.53 8.98
CA ARG A 321 -13.86 6.93 9.22
C ARG A 321 -13.57 5.81 8.20
N VAL A 322 -12.43 5.90 7.52
CA VAL A 322 -11.98 4.89 6.54
C VAL A 322 -10.99 3.87 7.12
N PHE A 323 -10.36 4.17 8.26
CA PHE A 323 -9.41 3.27 8.92
C PHE A 323 -9.70 3.18 10.41
N GLY A 324 -9.62 1.99 10.99
CA GLY A 324 -9.79 1.82 12.43
C GLY A 324 -9.10 0.58 12.99
N LYS A 325 -8.99 0.54 14.31
CA LYS A 325 -8.43 -0.58 15.06
C LYS A 325 -9.14 -0.74 16.39
N GLY A 326 -8.89 -1.87 17.06
CA GLY A 326 -9.32 -2.10 18.43
C GLY A 326 -8.61 -1.18 19.43
N VAL A 327 -9.01 -1.29 20.68
CA VAL A 327 -8.37 -0.63 21.82
C VAL A 327 -7.51 -1.66 22.54
N LEU A 328 -6.34 -1.27 23.03
CA LEU A 328 -5.54 -2.17 23.87
C LEU A 328 -6.32 -2.49 25.15
N PRO A 329 -6.37 -3.76 25.59
CA PRO A 329 -6.95 -4.09 26.89
C PRO A 329 -6.24 -3.32 28.02
N GLY A 330 -6.90 -3.06 29.16
CA GLY A 330 -6.29 -2.35 30.32
C GLY A 330 -5.03 -3.04 30.85
N ARG A 331 -4.15 -2.36 31.60
CA ARG A 331 -2.79 -2.83 31.98
C ARG A 331 -2.75 -4.32 32.40
N HIS A 332 -1.78 -5.06 31.85
CA HIS A 332 -1.48 -6.44 32.25
C HIS A 332 -0.98 -6.43 33.71
N SER A 333 -1.56 -7.24 34.59
CA SER A 333 -0.99 -7.44 35.93
C SER A 333 0.41 -8.04 35.75
N GLY A 334 1.46 -7.50 36.38
CA GLY A 334 2.86 -7.94 36.20
C GLY A 334 3.18 -9.38 36.62
N ARG A 335 2.19 -10.27 36.69
CA ARG A 335 2.33 -11.69 36.98
C ARG A 335 2.73 -12.46 35.73
N GLY A 336 3.87 -13.12 35.79
CA GLY A 336 4.42 -13.98 34.75
C GLY A 336 5.95 -14.01 34.77
N ARG A 337 6.55 -15.02 34.14
CA ARG A 337 8.01 -15.11 33.99
C ARG A 337 8.51 -13.89 33.18
N PRO A 338 9.55 -13.18 33.65
CA PRO A 338 10.16 -12.09 32.89
C PRO A 338 10.60 -12.59 31.50
N ARG A 339 10.32 -11.79 30.47
CA ARG A 339 10.72 -12.11 29.10
C ARG A 339 12.23 -11.87 28.97
N GLN A 340 12.95 -12.83 28.40
CA GLN A 340 14.34 -12.59 28.02
C GLN A 340 14.35 -11.74 26.75
N THR A 341 14.73 -10.47 26.86
CA THR A 341 15.13 -9.68 25.71
C THR A 341 16.49 -10.20 25.26
N SER A 342 16.57 -10.80 24.06
CA SER A 342 17.89 -11.01 23.44
C SER A 342 18.58 -9.64 23.35
N PRO A 343 19.84 -9.51 23.80
CA PRO A 343 20.52 -8.22 23.74
C PRO A 343 20.55 -7.73 22.29
N ALA A 344 20.30 -6.43 22.13
CA ALA A 344 20.53 -5.74 20.87
C ALA A 344 21.93 -6.10 20.37
N GLN A 345 22.04 -6.45 19.08
CA GLN A 345 23.33 -6.65 18.44
C GLN A 345 24.20 -5.42 18.74
N MET A 346 25.34 -5.67 19.38
CA MET A 346 26.36 -4.69 19.68
C MET A 346 26.78 -3.96 18.40
N PRO A 347 27.14 -2.67 18.48
CA PRO A 347 27.68 -1.95 17.33
C PRO A 347 28.97 -2.63 16.87
N VAL A 348 29.13 -2.70 15.55
CA VAL A 348 30.37 -3.14 14.89
C VAL A 348 31.52 -2.32 15.47
N ALA A 349 32.48 -3.00 16.10
CA ALA A 349 33.72 -2.38 16.52
C ALA A 349 34.51 -1.99 15.26
N ASP A 350 34.90 -0.72 15.20
CA ASP A 350 35.94 -0.25 14.27
C ASP A 350 37.22 -1.07 14.49
N ASP A 351 37.74 -1.60 13.39
CA ASP A 351 39.01 -2.32 13.33
C ASP A 351 40.17 -1.31 13.21
N PRO A 352 41.09 -1.21 14.19
CA PRO A 352 42.29 -0.40 14.08
C PRO A 352 43.50 -1.31 13.85
N GLY A 353 44.01 -1.29 12.61
CA GLY A 353 45.45 -1.33 12.35
C GLY A 353 46.08 -2.71 12.12
N GLU A 354 46.38 -2.98 10.86
CA GLU A 354 47.50 -3.84 10.48
C GLU A 354 48.60 -2.94 9.88
N GLN A 355 49.59 -2.61 10.71
CA GLN A 355 50.92 -2.16 10.30
C GLN A 355 51.92 -3.27 10.61
N GLY A 356 52.82 -3.55 9.67
CA GLY A 356 54.09 -4.26 9.90
C GLY A 356 54.10 -5.70 9.38
N ALA A 357 54.47 -5.94 8.13
CA ALA A 357 55.85 -6.05 7.62
C ALA A 357 56.43 -7.47 7.77
N LEU A 358 56.83 -8.05 6.63
CA LEU A 358 58.07 -8.80 6.44
C LEU A 358 58.23 -9.09 4.93
N GLN A 359 59.03 -8.27 4.27
CA GLN A 359 59.75 -8.63 3.05
C GLN A 359 61.21 -8.81 3.42
N THR A 360 61.75 -9.98 3.09
CA THR A 360 63.12 -10.20 2.64
C THR A 360 63.03 -10.94 1.32
#